data_AF-A0A9E2Q7A8-F1
#
_entry.id   AF-A0A9E2Q7A8-F1
#
_cell.length_a   1.000
_cell.length_b   1.000
_cell.length_c   1.000
_cell.angle_alpha   90.00
_cell.angle_beta   90.00
_cell.angle_gamma   90.00
#
_symmetry.space_group_name_H-M   'P 1'
#
loop_
_entity.id
_entity.type
_entity.pdbx_description
1 polymer ?
#
loop_
_entity_poly.entity_id
_entity_poly.type
_entity_poly.pdbx_seq_one_letter_code
_entity_poly.pdbx_strand_id
1 'polypeptide(L)' 'MRARVDVGGESFLACCACGFRALAGSHEQALEALFWHERNVHPGDSNARAALYAYRRRHSAAA' A
#
# COMPACT_ATOMS: atom_id res chain seq x y z
N MET A 1 -0.12 -7.82 9.34
CA MET A 1 -1.18 -7.30 8.44
C MET A 1 -1.04 -7.95 7.08
N ARG A 2 -2.10 -8.58 6.54
CA ARG A 2 -2.09 -9.10 5.16
C ARG A 2 -2.73 -8.05 4.25
N ALA A 3 -1.89 -7.40 3.45
CA ALA A 3 -2.26 -6.28 2.59
C ALA A 3 -2.02 -6.64 1.11
N ARG A 4 -2.86 -6.14 0.21
CA ARG A 4 -2.66 -6.24 -1.24
C ARG A 4 -3.19 -4.99 -1.94
N VAL A 5 -2.72 -4.77 -3.17
CA VAL A 5 -3.25 -3.74 -4.06
C VAL A 5 -3.90 -4.45 -5.25
N ASP A 6 -5.21 -4.28 -5.41
CA ASP A 6 -5.93 -4.77 -6.59
C ASP A 6 -5.91 -3.67 -7.67
N VAL A 7 -5.70 -4.05 -8.93
CA VAL A 7 -5.57 -3.11 -10.06
C VAL A 7 -6.70 -3.37 -11.06
N GLY A 8 -7.39 -2.32 -11.49
CA GLY A 8 -8.43 -2.40 -12.52
C GLY A 8 -8.80 -1.04 -13.08
N GLY A 9 -8.93 -0.94 -14.41
CA GLY A 9 -9.35 0.29 -15.09
C GLY A 9 -8.55 1.53 -14.66
N GLU A 10 -7.21 1.42 -14.66
CA GLU A 10 -6.28 2.49 -14.24
C GLU A 10 -6.38 2.93 -12.77
N SER A 11 -7.20 2.23 -11.97
CA SER A 11 -7.38 2.49 -10.55
C SER A 11 -6.69 1.45 -9.69
N PHE A 12 -6.26 1.86 -8.49
CA PHE A 12 -5.57 1.02 -7.52
C PHE A 12 -6.38 0.95 -6.24
N LEU A 13 -6.79 -0.25 -5.83
CA LEU A 13 -7.54 -0.48 -4.61
C LEU A 13 -6.63 -1.10 -3.54
N ALA A 14 -6.31 -0.30 -2.53
CA ALA A 14 -5.65 -0.77 -1.32
C ALA A 14 -6.62 -1.65 -0.51
N CYS A 15 -6.24 -2.91 -0.25
CA CYS A 15 -7.04 -3.88 0.49
C CYS A 15 -6.26 -4.45 1.69
N CYS A 16 -6.86 -4.40 2.88
CA CYS A 16 -6.40 -5.12 4.06
C CYS A 16 -7.33 -6.30 4.40
N ALA A 17 -6.78 -7.39 4.92
CA ALA A 17 -7.57 -8.50 5.46
C ALA A 17 -8.51 -8.11 6.61
N CYS A 18 -8.26 -7.01 7.32
CA CYS A 18 -9.16 -6.49 8.37
C CYS A 18 -10.42 -5.81 7.83
N GLY A 19 -10.57 -5.72 6.50
CA GLY A 19 -11.73 -5.10 5.84
C GLY A 19 -11.48 -3.67 5.35
N PHE A 20 -10.34 -3.05 5.67
CA PHE A 20 -9.99 -1.73 5.14
C PHE A 20 -9.84 -1.74 3.62
N ARG A 21 -10.43 -0.73 2.98
CA ARG A 21 -10.38 -0.49 1.54
C ARG A 21 -10.21 1.00 1.25
N ALA A 22 -9.28 1.35 0.36
CA ALA A 22 -9.08 2.72 -0.10
C ALA A 22 -8.74 2.75 -1.59
N LEU A 23 -9.46 3.59 -2.35
CA LEU A 23 -9.17 3.82 -3.76
C LEU A 23 -8.06 4.87 -3.91
N ALA A 24 -7.15 4.63 -4.85
CA ALA A 24 -6.01 5.48 -5.12
C ALA A 24 -5.80 5.64 -6.63
N GLY A 25 -5.25 6.80 -7.02
CA GLY A 25 -4.93 7.12 -8.42
C GLY A 25 -3.61 6.53 -8.89
N SER A 26 -2.78 6.02 -7.98
CA SER A 26 -1.53 5.33 -8.32
C SER A 26 -1.23 4.17 -7.38
N HIS A 27 -0.38 3.24 -7.83
CA HIS A 27 0.08 2.13 -7.00
C HIS A 27 0.80 2.66 -5.74
N GLU A 28 1.61 3.70 -5.86
CA GLU A 28 2.29 4.30 -4.70
C GLU A 28 1.30 4.83 -3.68
N GLN A 29 0.29 5.60 -4.11
CA GLN A 29 -0.75 6.11 -3.23
C GLN A 29 -1.53 4.99 -2.52
N ALA A 30 -1.78 3.87 -3.21
CA ALA A 30 -2.40 2.70 -2.58
C ALA A 30 -1.51 2.10 -1.48
N LEU A 31 -0.19 2.01 -1.71
CA LEU A 31 0.76 1.54 -0.71
C LEU A 31 0.91 2.53 0.47
N GLU A 32 0.84 3.83 0.21
CA GLU A 32 0.83 4.87 1.26
C GLU A 32 -0.43 4.76 2.13
N ALA A 33 -1.60 4.54 1.52
CA ALA A 33 -2.85 4.32 2.25
C ALA A 33 -2.75 3.07 3.14
N LEU A 34 -2.20 1.97 2.63
CA LEU A 34 -1.95 0.76 3.43
C LEU A 34 -0.96 1.00 4.56
N PHE A 35 0.12 1.76 4.32
CA PHE A 35 1.10 2.11 5.34
C PHE A 35 0.48 2.94 6.47
N TRP A 36 -0.31 3.96 6.13
CA TRP A 36 -1.00 4.77 7.13
C TRP A 36 -2.02 3.94 7.93
N HIS A 37 -2.77 3.07 7.25
CA HIS A 37 -3.68 2.16 7.92
C HIS A 37 -2.93 1.19 8.85
N GLU A 38 -1.85 0.54 8.37
CA GLU A 38 -1.01 -0.37 9.17
C GLU A 38 -0.51 0.32 10.43
N ARG A 39 0.05 1.53 10.29
CA ARG A 39 0.60 2.31 11.41
C ARG A 39 -0.44 2.60 12.51
N ASN A 40 -1.70 2.83 12.14
CA ASN A 40 -2.74 3.25 13.08
C ASN A 40 -3.56 2.08 13.63
N VAL A 41 -3.82 1.04 12.83
CA VAL A 41 -4.74 -0.07 13.16
C VAL A 41 -4.00 -1.36 13.50
N HIS A 42 -2.76 -1.51 13.03
CA HIS A 42 -1.95 -2.71 13.18
C HIS A 42 -0.56 -2.39 13.75
N PRO A 43 -0.48 -1.84 14.98
CA PRO A 43 0.81 -1.45 15.57
C PRO A 43 1.76 -2.66 15.67
N GLY A 44 2.97 -2.50 15.16
CA GLY A 44 4.01 -3.54 15.14
C GLY A 44 4.09 -4.34 13.83
N ASP A 45 3.04 -4.30 13.00
CA ASP A 45 3.14 -4.81 11.64
C ASP A 45 4.02 -3.89 10.77
N SER A 46 4.67 -4.46 9.76
CA SER A 46 5.58 -3.71 8.89
C SER A 46 5.55 -4.15 7.42
N ASN A 47 4.50 -4.87 7.02
CA ASN A 47 4.36 -5.42 5.69
C ASN A 47 4.05 -4.33 4.67
N ALA A 48 3.09 -3.44 4.98
CA ALA A 48 2.76 -2.31 4.13
C ALA A 48 3.92 -1.32 4.06
N ARG A 49 4.60 -1.07 5.20
CA ARG A 49 5.83 -0.27 5.24
C ARG A 49 6.90 -0.87 4.32
N ALA A 50 7.21 -2.16 4.43
CA ALA A 50 8.23 -2.81 3.60
C ALA A 50 7.89 -2.75 2.11
N ALA A 51 6.61 -2.96 1.75
CA ALA A 51 6.13 -2.89 0.38
C ALA A 51 6.30 -1.49 -0.23
N LEU A 52 5.88 -0.44 0.48
CA LEU A 52 6.03 0.95 0.03
C LEU A 52 7.50 1.31 -0.22
N TYR A 53 8.39 0.93 0.70
CA TYR A 53 9.81 1.25 0.57
C TYR A 53 10.47 0.46 -0.54
N ALA A 54 10.10 -0.81 -0.73
CA ALA A 54 10.57 -1.61 -1.85
C ALA A 54 10.08 -1.06 -3.20
N TYR A 55 8.84 -0.57 -3.26
CA TYR A 55 8.32 0.12 -4.44
C TYR A 55 9.14 1.38 -4.75
N ARG A 56 9.28 2.28 -3.76
CA ARG A 56 10.05 3.52 -3.92
C ARG A 56 11.48 3.25 -4.37
N ARG A 57 12.20 2.31 -3.75
CA ARG A 57 13.57 1.96 -4.16
C ARG A 57 13.68 1.50 -5.62
N ARG A 58 12.69 0.72 -6.10
CA ARG A 58 12.68 0.24 -7.49
C ARG A 58 12.41 1.35 -8.49
N HIS A 59 11.58 2.31 -8.12
CA HIS A 59 11.19 3.41 -9.01
C HIS A 59 12.04 4.68 -8.86
N SER A 60 12.80 4.82 -7.77
CA SER A 60 13.77 5.91 -7.59
C SER A 60 15.06 5.71 -8.36
N ALA A 61 15.39 4.48 -8.76
CA ALA A 61 16.57 4.17 -9.57
C ALA A 61 16.35 4.40 -11.08
N ALA A 62 15.14 4.80 -11.48
CA ALA A 62 14.76 5.03 -12.87
C ALA A 62 14.72 6.52 -13.26
N ALA A 63 15.29 7.41 -12.43
CA ALA A 63 15.37 8.85 -12.66
C ALA A 63 16.81 9.27 -13.00
#